data_AF-A0A7I8W504-F1
#
_entry.id   AF-A0A7I8W504-F1
#
_cell.length_a   1.000
_cell.length_b   1.000
_cell.length_c   1.000
_cell.angle_alpha   90.00
_cell.angle_beta   90.00
_cell.angle_gamma   90.00
#
_symmetry.space_group_name_H-M   'P 1'
#
loop_
_entity.id
_entity.type
_entity.pdbx_description
1 polymer ?
#
loop_
_entity_poly.entity_id
_entity_poly.type
_entity_poly.pdbx_seq_one_letter_code
_entity_poly.pdbx_strand_id
1 'polypeptide(L)'
;MSNRQSPVQEEEVTEESGVVENHTAEEEVTETQENTEEETKQAENDEEQVENEEDEDFEITVDESQSMFTIIECLTKEYEALKNTIESKNGEEIAEDSAEVKRKVKRLKRELKKAIAYQSKLSENQNFVDDINGTLQNLIAKVKTDNSQAEETTVEETEVAVKKAKSTKRLAEVAEELAQVQQLAAEYEQKVIDMEEKLTKVKNEAEKAENTVENSKTDDNNEEDEEKQRLEEEEREKREEEEKRQKEEEERRLEEERKRLEEKKKEEEERRKKLDPVSWPMFKIEGDDKIINSGLVCMIRAQDGAYSDGQIKGEMFPEASRKYPLSCDEEIVSNVIRVYCDGDEPVKFSKPIAIAIPLSLPRALPAREFVIKVLNTSPYKDLLTRDIIYPEYKEIRFADALFDEVRDLTLCVVSRFKKEKETFNNKGGKLVSTIDSRVSLTIPKRSLRLATELSLQLKGLNDFRHYQIDSTNKRSSINTLLTY
;
A
#
# COMPACT_ATOMS: atom_id res chain seq x y z
N MET A 1 28.85 2.89 -71.53
CA MET A 1 29.20 4.26 -71.10
C MET A 1 28.87 4.35 -69.63
N SER A 2 29.70 3.84 -68.73
CA SER A 2 30.89 4.46 -68.10
C SER A 2 30.63 5.83 -67.47
N ASN A 3 30.55 5.87 -66.13
CA ASN A 3 31.42 6.63 -65.19
C ASN A 3 30.65 6.96 -63.90
N ARG A 4 31.09 6.46 -62.74
CA ARG A 4 32.07 7.00 -61.74
C ARG A 4 31.34 7.74 -60.62
N GLN A 5 31.34 7.22 -59.39
CA GLN A 5 32.39 7.18 -58.35
C GLN A 5 32.29 8.38 -57.37
N SER A 6 31.80 8.05 -56.17
CA SER A 6 32.47 8.18 -54.85
C SER A 6 32.75 9.61 -54.26
N PRO A 7 33.31 9.73 -53.03
CA PRO A 7 32.63 10.31 -51.86
C PRO A 7 33.44 11.46 -51.20
N VAL A 8 33.00 12.01 -50.06
CA VAL A 8 33.85 12.87 -49.20
C VAL A 8 33.66 12.49 -47.73
N GLN A 9 34.79 12.32 -47.04
CA GLN A 9 35.00 12.03 -45.62
C GLN A 9 35.35 13.31 -44.84
N GLU A 10 35.38 13.17 -43.50
CA GLU A 10 36.18 13.93 -42.50
C GLU A 10 35.70 15.37 -42.23
N GLU A 11 35.71 15.91 -41.01
CA GLU A 11 36.78 15.85 -40.01
C GLU A 11 36.29 16.24 -38.59
N GLU A 12 37.07 15.82 -37.60
CA GLU A 12 36.92 15.91 -36.14
C GLU A 12 37.69 17.14 -35.62
N VAL A 13 37.16 17.93 -34.68
CA VAL A 13 37.96 18.91 -33.91
C VAL A 13 37.49 18.96 -32.46
N THR A 14 38.39 18.52 -31.57
CA THR A 14 38.46 18.74 -30.12
C THR A 14 39.07 20.11 -29.80
N GLU A 15 38.57 20.81 -28.79
CA GLU A 15 39.31 21.89 -28.10
C GLU A 15 39.19 21.74 -26.57
N GLU A 16 40.35 21.57 -25.94
CA GLU A 16 40.63 21.77 -24.51
C GLU A 16 41.09 23.21 -24.25
N SER A 17 40.65 23.81 -23.15
CA SER A 17 41.38 24.80 -22.33
C SER A 17 40.63 24.91 -21.00
N GLY A 18 41.19 24.88 -19.79
CA GLY A 18 42.56 25.07 -19.33
C GLY A 18 42.76 26.52 -18.90
N VAL A 19 43.04 26.78 -17.60
CA VAL A 19 43.63 27.98 -16.92
C VAL A 19 42.71 28.61 -15.84
N VAL A 20 43.12 29.09 -14.66
CA VAL A 20 44.29 29.03 -13.73
C VAL A 20 43.78 29.64 -12.40
N GLU A 21 44.36 29.23 -11.27
CA GLU A 21 44.20 29.76 -9.90
C GLU A 21 44.50 31.26 -9.75
N ASN A 22 43.95 31.91 -8.72
CA ASN A 22 44.74 32.81 -7.87
C ASN A 22 44.07 33.11 -6.52
N HIS A 23 44.89 33.01 -5.47
CA HIS A 23 44.71 33.50 -4.11
C HIS A 23 44.77 35.04 -4.03
N THR A 24 44.03 35.63 -3.08
CA THR A 24 44.57 36.62 -2.13
C THR A 24 43.70 36.74 -0.88
N ALA A 25 44.34 37.15 0.22
CA ALA A 25 43.91 37.12 1.60
C ALA A 25 43.55 38.52 2.15
N GLU A 26 43.10 38.50 3.42
CA GLU A 26 43.13 39.54 4.47
C GLU A 26 42.14 40.71 4.39
N GLU A 27 41.23 40.77 5.37
CA GLU A 27 41.16 41.90 6.31
C GLU A 27 40.41 41.51 7.60
N GLU A 28 40.64 42.28 8.65
CA GLU A 28 40.70 41.90 10.06
C GLU A 28 39.75 42.80 10.90
N VAL A 29 39.36 42.32 12.09
CA VAL A 29 38.91 43.07 13.31
C VAL A 29 37.53 43.75 13.33
N THR A 30 36.63 43.29 14.22
CA THR A 30 36.13 43.98 15.44
C THR A 30 35.00 43.17 16.11
N GLU A 31 34.71 43.47 17.38
CA GLU A 31 33.57 42.99 18.20
C GLU A 31 33.79 41.70 19.01
N THR A 32 34.55 41.88 20.09
CA THR A 32 34.52 41.05 21.29
C THR A 32 33.90 41.91 22.40
N GLN A 33 32.60 41.76 22.72
CA GLN A 33 32.02 41.94 24.07
C GLN A 33 30.47 41.85 24.20
N GLU A 34 29.70 41.48 23.17
CA GLU A 34 28.24 41.23 23.31
C GLU A 34 27.83 39.74 23.25
N ASN A 35 28.78 38.81 23.13
CA ASN A 35 28.48 37.41 22.80
C ASN A 35 28.01 36.50 23.95
N THR A 36 28.04 36.92 25.22
CA THR A 36 27.81 35.97 26.33
C THR A 36 26.36 35.91 26.82
N GLU A 37 25.54 36.93 26.57
CA GLU A 37 24.09 36.91 26.92
C GLU A 37 23.19 36.46 25.77
N GLU A 38 23.64 36.59 24.51
CA GLU A 38 22.93 36.01 23.35
C GLU A 38 23.16 34.50 23.22
N GLU A 39 24.34 33.97 23.58
CA GLU A 39 24.60 32.52 23.52
C GLU A 39 23.76 31.69 24.51
N THR A 40 23.33 32.26 25.64
CA THR A 40 22.49 31.54 26.62
C THR A 40 21.00 31.57 26.26
N LYS A 41 20.50 32.68 25.70
CA LYS A 41 19.12 32.75 25.19
C LYS A 41 18.93 31.99 23.88
N GLN A 42 19.99 31.88 23.07
CA GLN A 42 19.94 31.09 21.84
C GLN A 42 19.99 29.59 22.13
N ALA A 43 20.67 29.13 23.19
CA ALA A 43 20.65 27.73 23.61
C ALA A 43 19.29 27.27 24.18
N GLU A 44 18.56 28.13 24.92
CA GLU A 44 17.21 27.80 25.40
C GLU A 44 16.16 27.82 24.28
N ASN A 45 16.28 28.76 23.33
CA ASN A 45 15.37 28.86 22.18
C ASN A 45 15.63 27.76 21.13
N ASP A 46 16.87 27.28 21.00
CA ASP A 46 17.22 26.13 20.16
C ASP A 46 16.75 24.79 20.80
N GLU A 47 16.71 24.66 22.14
CA GLU A 47 16.09 23.49 22.79
C GLU A 47 14.56 23.48 22.61
N GLU A 48 13.88 24.63 22.67
CA GLU A 48 12.43 24.73 22.50
C GLU A 48 11.98 24.59 21.03
N GLN A 49 12.79 25.03 20.05
CA GLN A 49 12.54 24.78 18.61
C GLN A 49 12.78 23.32 18.20
N VAL A 50 13.78 22.64 18.76
CA VAL A 50 14.01 21.20 18.51
C VAL A 50 12.91 20.32 19.14
N GLU A 51 12.21 20.79 20.18
CA GLU A 51 11.07 20.04 20.73
C GLU A 51 9.80 20.11 19.86
N ASN A 52 9.61 21.16 19.07
CA ASN A 52 8.42 21.32 18.23
C ASN A 52 8.58 20.76 16.80
N GLU A 53 9.80 20.66 16.25
CA GLU A 53 10.01 20.13 14.89
C GLU A 53 10.06 18.59 14.81
N GLU A 54 10.20 17.85 15.92
CA GLU A 54 10.29 16.38 15.91
C GLU A 54 8.94 15.64 16.08
N ASP A 55 7.82 16.36 16.25
CA ASP A 55 6.46 15.78 16.24
C ASP A 55 5.81 15.80 14.83
N GLU A 56 6.51 16.30 13.80
CA GLU A 56 6.08 16.21 12.40
C GLU A 56 6.22 14.76 11.87
N ASP A 57 5.08 14.11 11.67
CA ASP A 57 4.84 13.02 10.71
C ASP A 57 5.95 11.98 10.51
N PHE A 58 6.46 11.39 11.60
CA PHE A 58 7.22 10.15 11.50
C PHE A 58 6.29 9.02 11.03
N GLU A 59 6.31 8.72 9.74
CA GLU A 59 5.64 7.56 9.16
C GLU A 59 6.17 6.29 9.84
N ILE A 60 5.41 5.77 10.81
CA ILE A 60 5.80 4.61 11.62
C ILE A 60 5.82 3.38 10.72
N THR A 61 6.98 3.10 10.15
CA THR A 61 7.29 1.84 9.48
C THR A 61 7.55 0.79 10.56
N VAL A 62 6.54 -0.04 10.81
CA VAL A 62 6.68 -1.18 11.72
C VAL A 62 7.47 -2.26 10.99
N ASP A 63 8.64 -2.62 11.50
CA ASP A 63 9.38 -3.79 11.04
C ASP A 63 8.57 -5.04 11.38
N GLU A 64 7.91 -5.62 10.37
CA GLU A 64 7.06 -6.81 10.49
C GLU A 64 7.80 -8.05 11.04
N SER A 65 9.14 -7.99 11.14
CA SER A 65 9.95 -9.09 11.64
C SER A 65 10.07 -9.16 13.17
N GLN A 66 9.77 -8.10 13.90
CA GLN A 66 9.80 -8.09 15.37
C GLN A 66 8.43 -8.38 15.96
N SER A 67 8.32 -9.43 16.78
CA SER A 67 7.11 -9.73 17.53
C SER A 67 6.81 -8.59 18.52
N MET A 68 5.54 -8.15 18.58
CA MET A 68 5.05 -7.15 19.54
C MET A 68 5.43 -7.50 20.99
N PHE A 69 5.45 -8.79 21.32
CA PHE A 69 5.91 -9.27 22.63
C PHE A 69 7.34 -8.89 22.93
N THR A 70 8.25 -8.96 21.94
CA THR A 70 9.65 -8.57 22.11
C THR A 70 9.79 -7.07 22.36
N ILE A 71 8.99 -6.26 21.66
CA ILE A 71 8.97 -4.81 21.84
C ILE A 71 8.49 -4.47 23.25
N ILE A 72 7.35 -5.05 23.69
CA ILE A 72 6.81 -4.86 25.03
C ILE A 72 7.81 -5.32 26.11
N GLU A 73 8.43 -6.49 25.94
CA GLU A 73 9.40 -7.03 26.90
C GLU A 73 10.64 -6.12 27.03
N CYS A 74 11.13 -5.57 25.92
CA CYS A 74 12.21 -4.57 25.92
C CYS A 74 11.80 -3.30 26.66
N LEU A 75 10.61 -2.77 26.37
CA LEU A 75 10.07 -1.58 27.05
C LEU A 75 9.93 -1.79 28.56
N THR A 76 9.52 -2.99 28.96
CA THR A 76 9.39 -3.38 30.37
C THR A 76 10.73 -3.32 31.08
N LYS A 77 11.78 -3.89 30.46
CA LYS A 77 13.13 -3.93 31.04
C LYS A 77 13.72 -2.52 31.15
N GLU A 78 13.53 -1.69 30.13
CA GLU A 78 13.97 -0.30 30.15
C GLU A 78 13.22 0.53 31.19
N TYR A 79 11.91 0.33 31.33
CA TYR A 79 11.07 0.95 32.36
C TYR A 79 11.56 0.61 33.77
N GLU A 80 11.75 -0.68 34.07
CA GLU A 80 12.20 -1.12 35.40
C GLU A 80 13.63 -0.62 35.70
N ALA A 81 14.51 -0.57 34.70
CA ALA A 81 15.84 0.01 34.86
C ALA A 81 15.78 1.51 35.20
N LEU A 82 14.91 2.26 34.52
CA LEU A 82 14.71 3.68 34.78
C LEU A 82 14.10 3.92 36.17
N LYS A 83 13.07 3.16 36.53
CA LYS A 83 12.44 3.22 37.85
C LYS A 83 13.44 2.95 38.97
N ASN A 84 14.23 1.89 38.86
CA ASN A 84 15.26 1.58 39.84
C ASN A 84 16.31 2.69 39.94
N THR A 85 16.67 3.33 38.82
CA THR A 85 17.61 4.47 38.82
C THR A 85 17.04 5.64 39.63
N ILE A 86 15.77 5.99 39.40
CA ILE A 86 15.07 7.07 40.11
C ILE A 86 14.91 6.74 41.60
N GLU A 87 14.52 5.51 41.95
CA GLU A 87 14.31 5.09 43.34
C GLU A 87 15.63 4.98 44.14
N SER A 88 16.77 4.80 43.46
CA SER A 88 18.08 4.62 44.11
C SER A 88 18.83 5.92 44.41
N LYS A 89 18.44 7.04 43.80
CA LYS A 89 19.16 8.32 43.87
C LYS A 89 18.44 9.31 44.78
N ASN A 90 19.21 10.17 45.44
CA ASN A 90 18.67 11.31 46.19
C ASN A 90 18.38 12.48 45.22
N GLY A 91 17.58 13.46 45.66
CA GLY A 91 17.08 14.52 44.78
C GLY A 91 18.16 15.33 44.03
N GLU A 92 19.32 15.54 44.65
CA GLU A 92 20.46 16.23 44.02
C GLU A 92 21.10 15.41 42.88
N GLU A 93 21.33 14.10 43.09
CA GLU A 93 21.86 13.23 42.03
C GLU A 93 20.88 13.07 40.86
N ILE A 94 19.57 13.15 41.12
CA ILE A 94 18.56 13.14 40.07
C ILE A 94 18.55 14.44 39.27
N ALA A 95 18.83 15.58 39.91
CA ALA A 95 18.91 16.87 39.22
C ALA A 95 20.11 16.91 38.26
N GLU A 96 21.25 16.36 38.66
CA GLU A 96 22.45 16.25 37.80
C GLU A 96 22.19 15.33 36.58
N ASP A 97 21.40 14.26 36.77
CA ASP A 97 21.04 13.31 35.71
C ASP A 97 19.68 13.58 35.04
N SER A 98 19.06 14.72 35.34
CA SER A 98 17.70 15.08 34.88
C SER A 98 17.56 15.02 33.36
N ALA A 99 18.58 15.48 32.64
CA ALA A 99 18.61 15.45 31.18
C ALA A 99 18.62 14.00 30.63
N GLU A 100 19.35 13.08 31.28
CA GLU A 100 19.39 11.67 30.85
C GLU A 100 18.06 10.97 31.15
N VAL A 101 17.47 11.24 32.31
CA VAL A 101 16.15 10.72 32.68
C VAL A 101 15.08 11.21 31.70
N LYS A 102 15.06 12.52 31.37
CA LYS A 102 14.14 13.09 30.38
C LYS A 102 14.29 12.43 29.00
N ARG A 103 15.53 12.24 28.52
CA ARG A 103 15.79 11.56 27.24
C ARG A 103 15.27 10.12 27.23
N LYS A 104 15.47 9.37 28.32
CA LYS A 104 14.95 7.99 28.46
C LYS A 104 13.43 7.95 28.49
N VAL A 105 12.78 8.86 29.21
CA VAL A 105 11.31 9.00 29.22
C VAL A 105 10.78 9.33 27.82
N LYS A 106 11.40 10.29 27.11
CA LYS A 106 11.00 10.67 25.73
C LYS A 106 11.11 9.48 24.78
N ARG A 107 12.19 8.69 24.88
CA ARG A 107 12.35 7.45 24.10
C ARG A 107 11.27 6.41 24.41
N LEU A 108 11.00 6.14 25.70
CA LEU A 108 9.96 5.20 26.11
C LEU A 108 8.57 5.62 25.61
N LYS A 109 8.25 6.93 25.65
CA LYS A 109 6.98 7.45 25.10
C LYS A 109 6.86 7.23 23.59
N ARG A 110 7.94 7.45 22.83
CA ARG A 110 7.94 7.20 21.38
C ARG A 110 7.68 5.74 21.05
N GLU A 111 8.37 4.82 21.73
CA GLU A 111 8.20 3.38 21.50
C GLU A 111 6.82 2.88 21.98
N LEU A 112 6.29 3.43 23.07
CA LEU A 112 4.92 3.15 23.51
C LEU A 112 3.88 3.62 22.47
N LYS A 113 4.04 4.82 21.91
CA LYS A 113 3.17 5.31 20.81
C LYS A 113 3.21 4.35 19.61
N LYS A 114 4.38 3.81 19.25
CA LYS A 114 4.50 2.78 18.20
C LYS A 114 3.74 1.51 18.55
N ALA A 115 3.86 1.03 19.79
CA ALA A 115 3.14 -0.16 20.26
C ALA A 115 1.61 0.04 20.22
N ILE A 116 1.12 1.20 20.66
CA ILE A 116 -0.32 1.57 20.60
C ILE A 116 -0.80 1.64 19.14
N ALA A 117 -0.04 2.29 18.25
CA ALA A 117 -0.40 2.36 16.83
C ALA A 117 -0.47 0.96 16.17
N TYR A 118 0.45 0.08 16.55
CA TYR A 118 0.43 -1.32 16.10
C TYR A 118 -0.77 -2.09 16.65
N GLN A 119 -1.14 -1.86 17.91
CA GLN A 119 -2.36 -2.42 18.53
C GLN A 119 -3.62 -1.96 17.80
N SER A 120 -3.73 -0.67 17.43
CA SER A 120 -4.87 -0.15 16.65
C SER A 120 -5.00 -0.86 15.30
N LYS A 121 -3.90 -1.05 14.57
CA LYS A 121 -3.89 -1.83 13.31
C LYS A 121 -4.31 -3.29 13.52
N LEU A 122 -3.91 -3.90 14.64
CA LEU A 122 -4.34 -5.25 15.01
C LEU A 122 -5.85 -5.32 15.33
N SER A 123 -6.40 -4.30 15.98
CA SER A 123 -7.83 -4.18 16.23
C SER A 123 -8.64 -3.98 14.95
N GLU A 124 -8.12 -3.26 13.97
CA GLU A 124 -8.76 -3.14 12.64
C GLU A 124 -8.78 -4.50 11.93
N ASN A 125 -7.67 -5.26 11.99
CA ASN A 125 -7.62 -6.62 11.46
C ASN A 125 -8.58 -7.56 12.20
N GLN A 126 -8.78 -7.38 13.51
CA GLN A 126 -9.78 -8.11 14.30
C GLN A 126 -11.19 -7.89 13.77
N ASN A 127 -11.58 -6.62 13.56
CA ASN A 127 -12.88 -6.26 13.01
C ASN A 127 -13.09 -6.89 11.62
N PHE A 128 -12.05 -6.91 10.79
CA PHE A 128 -12.10 -7.59 9.49
C PHE A 128 -12.31 -9.11 9.61
N VAL A 129 -11.68 -9.77 10.59
CA VAL A 129 -11.90 -11.19 10.88
C VAL A 129 -13.33 -11.44 11.37
N ASP A 130 -13.86 -10.55 12.20
CA ASP A 130 -15.26 -10.63 12.68
C ASP A 130 -16.26 -10.43 11.54
N ASP A 131 -16.00 -9.54 10.59
CA ASP A 131 -16.80 -9.37 9.37
C ASP A 131 -16.78 -10.62 8.49
N ILE A 132 -15.60 -11.25 8.32
CA ILE A 132 -15.48 -12.54 7.63
C ILE A 132 -16.30 -13.61 8.36
N ASN A 133 -16.21 -13.68 9.69
CA ASN A 133 -16.96 -14.63 10.49
C ASN A 133 -18.48 -14.41 10.37
N GLY A 134 -18.94 -13.16 10.40
CA GLY A 134 -20.35 -12.80 10.17
C GLY A 134 -20.82 -13.24 8.78
N THR A 135 -20.01 -12.98 7.75
CA THR A 135 -20.29 -13.42 6.37
C THR A 135 -20.36 -14.95 6.27
N LEU A 136 -19.45 -15.66 6.94
CA LEU A 136 -19.41 -17.13 6.99
C LEU A 136 -20.65 -17.69 7.70
N GLN A 137 -21.06 -17.12 8.83
CA GLN A 137 -22.26 -17.53 9.56
C GLN A 137 -23.53 -17.33 8.73
N ASN A 138 -23.62 -16.22 7.98
CA ASN A 138 -24.73 -15.97 7.05
C ASN A 138 -24.77 -16.99 5.91
N LEU A 139 -23.61 -17.35 5.34
CA LEU A 139 -23.50 -18.42 4.35
C LEU A 139 -23.92 -19.78 4.92
N ILE A 140 -23.51 -20.11 6.15
CA ILE A 140 -23.92 -21.35 6.83
C ILE A 140 -25.43 -21.38 7.07
N ALA A 141 -26.01 -20.27 7.52
CA ALA A 141 -27.46 -20.17 7.72
C ALA A 141 -28.21 -20.37 6.39
N LYS A 142 -27.72 -19.77 5.30
CA LYS A 142 -28.27 -19.93 3.95
C LYS A 142 -28.19 -21.35 3.44
N VAL A 143 -27.04 -22.02 3.60
CA VAL A 143 -26.88 -23.43 3.23
C VAL A 143 -27.80 -24.32 4.06
N LYS A 144 -27.99 -24.05 5.36
CA LYS A 144 -28.93 -24.82 6.20
C LYS A 144 -30.40 -24.64 5.77
N THR A 145 -30.80 -23.42 5.39
CA THR A 145 -32.15 -23.19 4.84
C THR A 145 -32.33 -23.87 3.49
N ASP A 146 -31.30 -23.91 2.66
CA ASP A 146 -31.35 -24.50 1.32
C ASP A 146 -31.26 -26.06 1.34
N ASN A 147 -30.59 -26.65 2.34
CA ASN A 147 -30.45 -28.11 2.53
C ASN A 147 -31.57 -28.77 3.35
N SER A 148 -32.68 -28.08 3.61
CA SER A 148 -33.85 -28.67 4.28
C SER A 148 -34.62 -29.68 3.40
N GLN A 149 -34.08 -30.06 2.24
CA GLN A 149 -34.59 -31.08 1.34
C GLN A 149 -33.47 -31.93 0.70
N ALA A 150 -32.69 -32.68 1.49
CA ALA A 150 -32.04 -33.94 1.06
C ALA A 150 -31.24 -34.57 2.21
N GLU A 151 -31.68 -35.73 2.71
CA GLU A 151 -30.87 -36.59 3.58
C GLU A 151 -30.05 -37.55 2.72
N GLU A 152 -28.76 -37.25 2.52
CA GLU A 152 -27.68 -38.24 2.38
C GLU A 152 -26.32 -37.52 2.42
N THR A 153 -25.67 -37.50 3.59
CA THR A 153 -24.37 -36.85 3.79
C THR A 153 -23.25 -37.69 3.17
N THR A 154 -22.55 -37.15 2.18
CA THR A 154 -21.42 -37.80 1.49
C THR A 154 -20.10 -37.61 2.26
N VAL A 155 -19.11 -38.46 1.99
CA VAL A 155 -17.77 -38.43 2.64
C VAL A 155 -17.08 -37.06 2.50
N GLU A 156 -17.36 -36.31 1.43
CA GLU A 156 -16.81 -34.97 1.20
C GLU A 156 -17.31 -33.94 2.22
N GLU A 157 -18.56 -34.05 2.70
CA GLU A 157 -19.09 -33.16 3.72
C GLU A 157 -18.40 -33.35 5.07
N THR A 158 -17.97 -34.58 5.37
CA THR A 158 -17.21 -34.88 6.60
C THR A 158 -15.80 -34.28 6.55
N GLU A 159 -15.13 -34.27 5.38
CA GLU A 159 -13.81 -33.67 5.23
C GLU A 159 -13.86 -32.13 5.32
N VAL A 160 -14.89 -31.53 4.74
CA VAL A 160 -15.16 -30.08 4.87
C VAL A 160 -15.47 -29.73 6.33
N ALA A 161 -16.24 -30.55 7.05
CA ALA A 161 -16.51 -30.36 8.47
C ALA A 161 -15.25 -30.46 9.34
N VAL A 162 -14.32 -31.38 9.04
CA VAL A 162 -13.04 -31.50 9.75
C VAL A 162 -12.12 -30.31 9.46
N LYS A 163 -12.00 -29.87 8.20
CA LYS A 163 -11.23 -28.66 7.85
C LYS A 163 -11.81 -27.43 8.51
N LYS A 164 -13.14 -27.32 8.57
CA LYS A 164 -13.85 -26.24 9.28
C LYS A 164 -13.53 -26.25 10.77
N ALA A 165 -13.68 -27.39 11.45
CA ALA A 165 -13.36 -27.51 12.88
C ALA A 165 -11.90 -27.14 13.19
N LYS A 166 -10.96 -27.51 12.31
CA LYS A 166 -9.54 -27.15 12.44
C LYS A 166 -9.30 -25.64 12.26
N SER A 167 -9.96 -25.00 11.30
CA SER A 167 -9.87 -23.55 11.10
C SER A 167 -10.51 -22.78 12.25
N THR A 168 -11.68 -23.21 12.74
CA THR A 168 -12.35 -22.59 13.91
C THR A 168 -11.50 -22.72 15.17
N LYS A 169 -10.82 -23.86 15.37
CA LYS A 169 -9.88 -24.03 16.49
C LYS A 169 -8.72 -23.02 16.42
N ARG A 170 -8.10 -22.86 15.24
CA ARG A 170 -7.02 -21.87 15.06
C ARG A 170 -7.49 -20.43 15.29
N LEU A 171 -8.71 -20.10 14.88
CA LEU A 171 -9.29 -18.77 15.14
C LEU A 171 -9.51 -18.54 16.64
N ALA A 172 -9.94 -19.56 17.37
CA ALA A 172 -10.08 -19.47 18.83
C ALA A 172 -8.72 -19.27 19.53
N GLU A 173 -7.67 -19.97 19.07
CA GLU A 173 -6.29 -19.80 19.58
C GLU A 173 -5.78 -18.36 19.33
N VAL A 174 -5.98 -17.81 18.13
CA VAL A 174 -5.60 -16.42 17.80
C VAL A 174 -6.41 -15.39 18.61
N ALA A 175 -7.70 -15.64 18.83
CA ALA A 175 -8.53 -14.76 19.65
C ALA A 175 -8.08 -14.74 21.12
N GLU A 176 -7.63 -15.88 21.65
CA GLU A 176 -7.09 -15.97 23.01
C GLU A 176 -5.74 -15.25 23.13
N GLU A 177 -4.83 -15.42 22.16
CA GLU A 177 -3.56 -14.68 22.12
C GLU A 177 -3.78 -13.18 22.07
N LEU A 178 -4.75 -12.70 21.27
CA LEU A 178 -5.07 -11.29 21.22
C LEU A 178 -5.64 -10.75 22.53
N ALA A 179 -6.53 -11.50 23.18
CA ALA A 179 -7.09 -11.08 24.47
C ALA A 179 -5.99 -10.91 25.53
N GLN A 180 -4.97 -11.78 25.53
CA GLN A 180 -3.80 -11.65 26.39
C GLN A 180 -2.97 -10.40 26.04
N VAL A 181 -2.77 -10.12 24.76
CA VAL A 181 -2.09 -8.89 24.30
C VAL A 181 -2.83 -7.64 24.74
N GLN A 182 -4.16 -7.61 24.64
CA GLN A 182 -4.98 -6.48 25.09
C GLN A 182 -4.89 -6.25 26.60
N GLN A 183 -4.91 -7.32 27.41
CA GLN A 183 -4.72 -7.22 28.86
C GLN A 183 -3.35 -6.65 29.21
N LEU A 184 -2.29 -7.15 28.58
CA LEU A 184 -0.93 -6.65 28.80
C LEU A 184 -0.81 -5.17 28.40
N ALA A 185 -1.36 -4.78 27.24
CA ALA A 185 -1.34 -3.39 26.79
C ALA A 185 -2.03 -2.45 27.81
N ALA A 186 -3.21 -2.81 28.31
CA ALA A 186 -3.92 -2.02 29.31
C ALA A 186 -3.13 -1.92 30.64
N GLU A 187 -2.47 -3.00 31.07
CA GLU A 187 -1.59 -2.97 32.24
C GLU A 187 -0.38 -2.03 32.05
N TYR A 188 0.17 -1.95 30.84
CA TYR A 188 1.27 -1.03 30.53
C TYR A 188 0.82 0.42 30.50
N GLU A 189 -0.32 0.73 29.89
CA GLU A 189 -0.89 2.08 29.90
C GLU A 189 -1.05 2.59 31.34
N GLN A 190 -1.59 1.76 32.23
CA GLN A 190 -1.76 2.13 33.64
C GLN A 190 -0.39 2.39 34.33
N LYS A 191 0.61 1.53 34.11
CA LYS A 191 1.96 1.71 34.70
C LYS A 191 2.67 2.96 34.20
N VAL A 192 2.41 3.39 32.96
CA VAL A 192 2.96 4.61 32.38
C VAL A 192 2.29 5.83 33.01
N ILE A 193 0.97 5.83 33.17
CA ILE A 193 0.23 6.88 33.87
C ILE A 193 0.73 7.02 35.32
N ASP A 194 0.86 5.91 36.05
CA ASP A 194 1.37 5.92 37.42
C ASP A 194 2.81 6.49 37.51
N MET A 195 3.63 6.27 36.48
CA MET A 195 4.99 6.82 36.40
C MET A 195 4.97 8.33 36.10
N GLU A 196 4.09 8.79 35.21
CA GLU A 196 3.92 10.22 34.94
C GLU A 196 3.44 10.96 36.20
N GLU A 197 2.53 10.38 36.97
CA GLU A 197 2.11 10.93 38.27
C GLU A 197 3.27 10.99 39.28
N LYS A 198 4.15 9.99 39.32
CA LYS A 198 5.34 10.03 40.18
C LYS A 198 6.35 11.06 39.70
N LEU A 199 6.59 11.15 38.40
CA LEU A 199 7.53 12.11 37.82
C LEU A 199 7.07 13.54 38.07
N THR A 200 5.78 13.82 37.92
CA THR A 200 5.19 15.13 38.24
C THR A 200 5.28 15.46 39.73
N LYS A 201 5.06 14.48 40.63
CA LYS A 201 5.29 14.67 42.07
C LYS A 201 6.75 14.99 42.39
N VAL A 202 7.70 14.25 41.81
CA VAL A 202 9.14 14.50 42.00
C VAL A 202 9.54 15.86 41.44
N LYS A 203 9.02 16.26 40.27
CA LYS A 203 9.25 17.59 39.69
C LYS A 203 8.74 18.69 40.62
N ASN A 204 7.52 18.55 41.12
CA ASN A 204 6.92 19.52 42.05
C ASN A 204 7.65 19.57 43.41
N GLU A 205 8.20 18.45 43.88
CA GLU A 205 9.01 18.40 45.10
C GLU A 205 10.40 19.00 44.90
N ALA A 206 11.02 18.79 43.73
CA ALA A 206 12.28 19.41 43.34
C ALA A 206 12.13 20.94 43.18
N GLU A 207 11.07 21.40 42.52
CA GLU A 207 10.75 22.83 42.36
C GLU A 207 10.43 23.48 43.72
N LYS A 208 9.79 22.75 44.65
CA LYS A 208 9.62 23.21 46.03
C LYS A 208 10.95 23.29 46.79
N ALA A 209 11.84 22.33 46.60
CA ALA A 209 13.16 22.33 47.22
C ALA A 209 14.02 23.49 46.70
N GLU A 210 13.98 23.74 45.39
CA GLU A 210 14.65 24.85 44.71
C GLU A 210 14.11 26.21 45.20
N ASN A 211 12.78 26.36 45.29
CA ASN A 211 12.14 27.55 45.86
C ASN A 211 12.47 27.75 47.36
N THR A 212 12.66 26.69 48.16
CA THR A 212 13.14 26.85 49.56
C THR A 212 14.63 27.20 49.66
N VAL A 213 15.44 26.84 48.67
CA VAL A 213 16.85 27.24 48.59
C VAL A 213 16.95 28.69 48.11
N GLU A 214 16.08 29.13 47.21
CA GLU A 214 16.01 30.50 46.71
C GLU A 214 15.41 31.46 47.75
N ASN A 215 14.37 31.05 48.48
CA ASN A 215 13.81 31.81 49.61
C ASN A 215 14.71 31.85 50.86
N SER A 216 15.80 31.08 50.91
CA SER A 216 16.82 31.22 51.98
C SER A 216 17.85 32.32 51.71
N LYS A 217 17.67 33.11 50.63
CA LYS A 217 18.52 34.27 50.28
C LYS A 217 17.82 35.63 50.33
N THR A 218 16.57 35.71 50.76
CA THR A 218 15.87 36.99 50.92
C THR A 218 15.04 37.00 52.21
N ASP A 219 15.74 37.08 53.34
CA ASP A 219 15.18 37.64 54.57
C ASP A 219 15.54 39.13 54.60
N ASP A 220 14.59 39.98 54.20
CA ASP A 220 14.29 41.28 54.83
C ASP A 220 13.35 42.08 53.91
N ASN A 221 12.04 41.94 54.10
CA ASN A 221 11.10 43.06 54.31
C ASN A 221 9.64 42.58 54.19
N ASN A 222 9.06 42.26 55.35
CA ASN A 222 7.62 42.13 55.54
C ASN A 222 6.97 43.51 55.36
N GLU A 223 6.40 43.75 54.18
CA GLU A 223 5.22 44.58 53.88
C GLU A 223 4.94 44.65 52.36
N GLU A 224 5.86 44.19 51.48
CA GLU A 224 5.65 44.10 50.02
C GLU A 224 4.99 42.79 49.53
N ASP A 225 4.93 41.74 50.37
CA ASP A 225 4.46 40.40 49.96
C ASP A 225 2.96 40.30 49.64
N GLU A 226 2.11 41.17 50.21
CA GLU A 226 0.68 41.17 49.89
C GLU A 226 0.38 41.84 48.53
N GLU A 227 1.21 42.80 48.09
CA GLU A 227 1.08 43.42 46.77
C GLU A 227 1.71 42.53 45.69
N LYS A 228 2.80 41.83 46.02
CA LYS A 228 3.45 40.85 45.14
C LYS A 228 2.59 39.61 44.90
N GLN A 229 1.88 39.10 45.91
CA GLN A 229 0.92 38.00 45.74
C GLN A 229 -0.28 38.38 44.85
N ARG A 230 -0.75 39.64 44.93
CA ARG A 230 -1.79 40.13 44.01
C ARG A 230 -1.30 40.27 42.57
N LEU A 231 -0.06 40.70 42.38
CA LEU A 231 0.56 40.80 41.05
C LEU A 231 0.83 39.41 40.45
N GLU A 232 1.28 38.44 41.24
CA GLU A 232 1.47 37.05 40.79
C GLU A 232 0.15 36.35 40.44
N GLU A 233 -0.93 36.58 41.20
CA GLU A 233 -2.24 35.99 40.89
C GLU A 233 -2.85 36.61 39.61
N GLU A 234 -2.69 37.93 39.41
CA GLU A 234 -3.12 38.61 38.17
C GLU A 234 -2.25 38.20 36.96
N GLU A 235 -0.96 37.93 37.16
CA GLU A 235 -0.06 37.43 36.12
C GLU A 235 -0.38 35.96 35.76
N ARG A 236 -0.75 35.13 36.75
CA ARG A 236 -1.16 33.74 36.52
C ARG A 236 -2.48 33.66 35.76
N GLU A 237 -3.48 34.48 36.10
CA GLU A 237 -4.74 34.55 35.34
C GLU A 237 -4.50 35.01 33.88
N LYS A 238 -3.62 36.00 33.66
CA LYS A 238 -3.26 36.42 32.29
C LYS A 238 -2.55 35.31 31.51
N ARG A 239 -1.67 34.54 32.15
CA ARG A 239 -0.96 33.42 31.51
C ARG A 239 -1.92 32.28 31.14
N GLU A 240 -2.86 31.95 32.04
CA GLU A 240 -3.90 30.93 31.77
C GLU A 240 -4.89 31.36 30.67
N GLU A 241 -5.25 32.64 30.60
CA GLU A 241 -6.13 33.18 29.54
C GLU A 241 -5.41 33.23 28.17
N GLU A 242 -4.13 33.58 28.14
CA GLU A 242 -3.29 33.56 26.94
C GLU A 242 -3.08 32.12 26.43
N GLU A 243 -2.76 31.18 27.32
CA GLU A 243 -2.57 29.76 26.97
C GLU A 243 -3.88 29.12 26.45
N LYS A 244 -5.02 29.49 27.04
CA LYS A 244 -6.33 29.06 26.55
C LYS A 244 -6.64 29.63 25.16
N ARG A 245 -6.30 30.90 24.91
CA ARG A 245 -6.44 31.51 23.57
C ARG A 245 -5.54 30.83 22.54
N GLN A 246 -4.31 30.49 22.91
CA GLN A 246 -3.37 29.78 22.03
C GLN A 246 -3.89 28.38 21.68
N LYS A 247 -4.38 27.62 22.67
CA LYS A 247 -4.99 26.29 22.42
C LYS A 247 -6.23 26.36 21.55
N GLU A 248 -7.12 27.33 21.76
CA GLU A 248 -8.31 27.51 20.91
C GLU A 248 -7.94 27.92 19.47
N GLU A 249 -6.88 28.70 19.28
CA GLU A 249 -6.38 29.10 17.95
C GLU A 249 -5.67 27.95 17.22
N GLU A 250 -4.90 27.14 17.95
CA GLU A 250 -4.24 25.93 17.42
C GLU A 250 -5.27 24.85 17.03
N GLU A 251 -6.27 24.61 17.88
CA GLU A 251 -7.36 23.67 17.58
C GLU A 251 -8.15 24.11 16.34
N ARG A 252 -8.41 25.41 16.20
CA ARG A 252 -9.06 25.97 14.99
C ARG A 252 -8.19 25.78 13.75
N ARG A 253 -6.87 25.95 13.86
CA ARG A 253 -5.94 25.72 12.73
C ARG A 253 -5.90 24.25 12.30
N LEU A 254 -5.83 23.33 13.26
CA LEU A 254 -5.86 21.88 13.00
C LEU A 254 -7.17 21.43 12.35
N GLU A 255 -8.32 21.94 12.80
CA GLU A 255 -9.63 21.65 12.20
C GLU A 255 -9.71 22.16 10.75
N GLU A 256 -9.24 23.38 10.48
CA GLU A 256 -9.19 23.94 9.12
C GLU A 256 -8.25 23.15 8.20
N GLU A 257 -7.09 22.73 8.70
CA GLU A 257 -6.14 21.92 7.95
C GLU A 257 -6.71 20.54 7.61
N ARG A 258 -7.33 19.86 8.59
CA ARG A 258 -8.01 18.58 8.37
C ARG A 258 -9.08 18.69 7.30
N LYS A 259 -9.88 19.76 7.34
CA LYS A 259 -10.93 20.02 6.34
C LYS A 259 -10.36 20.26 4.95
N ARG A 260 -9.26 21.01 4.82
CA ARG A 260 -8.56 21.20 3.53
C ARG A 260 -8.01 19.89 2.97
N LEU A 261 -7.44 19.06 3.83
CA LEU A 261 -6.84 17.78 3.42
C LEU A 261 -7.92 16.78 2.97
N GLU A 262 -9.06 16.75 3.66
CA GLU A 262 -10.22 15.95 3.28
C GLU A 262 -10.84 16.43 1.95
N GLU A 263 -10.97 17.74 1.75
CA GLU A 263 -11.46 18.31 0.50
C GLU A 263 -10.52 18.00 -0.68
N LYS A 264 -9.20 18.14 -0.48
CA LYS A 264 -8.18 17.78 -1.47
C LYS A 264 -8.22 16.29 -1.81
N LYS A 265 -8.39 15.41 -0.81
CA LYS A 265 -8.52 13.96 -1.01
C LYS A 265 -9.79 13.62 -1.79
N LYS A 266 -10.90 14.30 -1.50
CA LYS A 266 -12.16 14.12 -2.22
C LYS A 266 -12.05 14.58 -3.68
N GLU A 267 -11.41 15.72 -3.93
CA GLU A 267 -11.15 16.21 -5.28
C GLU A 267 -10.26 15.25 -6.07
N GLU A 268 -9.21 14.72 -5.43
CA GLU A 268 -8.32 13.74 -6.05
C GLU A 268 -9.05 12.43 -6.37
N GLU A 269 -9.89 11.94 -5.45
CA GLU A 269 -10.69 10.74 -5.67
C GLU A 269 -11.69 10.92 -6.82
N GLU A 270 -12.37 12.08 -6.89
CA GLU A 270 -13.25 12.41 -8.02
C GLU A 270 -12.48 12.49 -9.34
N ARG A 271 -11.28 13.07 -9.33
CA ARG A 271 -10.39 13.10 -10.50
C ARG A 271 -9.99 11.69 -10.93
N ARG A 272 -9.66 10.81 -9.97
CA ARG A 272 -9.34 9.40 -10.24
C ARG A 272 -10.53 8.65 -10.82
N LYS A 273 -11.73 8.85 -10.27
CA LYS A 273 -12.97 8.27 -10.78
C LYS A 273 -13.23 8.67 -12.23
N LYS A 274 -13.04 9.93 -12.60
CA LYS A 274 -13.20 10.41 -14.00
C LYS A 274 -12.22 9.75 -14.98
N LEU A 275 -11.04 9.34 -14.50
CA LEU A 275 -10.03 8.67 -15.32
C LEU A 275 -10.25 7.15 -15.43
N ASP A 276 -11.02 6.55 -14.52
CA ASP A 276 -11.29 5.12 -14.54
C ASP A 276 -12.34 4.76 -15.61
N PRO A 277 -12.00 3.92 -16.60
CA PRO A 277 -12.95 3.44 -17.60
C PRO A 277 -14.21 2.77 -17.04
N VAL A 278 -14.17 2.26 -15.81
CA VAL A 278 -15.34 1.65 -15.13
C VAL A 278 -16.40 2.70 -14.76
N SER A 279 -16.07 3.99 -14.70
CA SER A 279 -17.05 5.06 -14.47
C SER A 279 -17.63 5.65 -15.75
N TRP A 280 -17.02 5.36 -16.91
CA TRP A 280 -17.42 5.99 -18.17
C TRP A 280 -18.79 5.47 -18.67
N PRO A 281 -19.56 6.31 -19.38
CA PRO A 281 -20.77 5.91 -20.08
C PRO A 281 -20.57 4.63 -20.90
N MET A 282 -21.60 3.77 -20.89
CA MET A 282 -21.59 2.46 -21.54
C MET A 282 -22.50 2.47 -22.77
N PHE A 283 -21.97 1.98 -23.89
CA PHE A 283 -22.65 1.79 -25.16
C PHE A 283 -22.60 0.31 -25.53
N LYS A 284 -23.74 -0.28 -25.87
CA LYS A 284 -23.85 -1.72 -26.16
C LYS A 284 -23.80 -1.96 -27.65
N ILE A 285 -22.97 -2.90 -28.08
CA ILE A 285 -22.98 -3.38 -29.46
C ILE A 285 -23.62 -4.76 -29.46
N GLU A 286 -24.83 -4.80 -30.01
CA GLU A 286 -25.60 -6.03 -30.20
C GLU A 286 -25.39 -6.56 -31.62
N GLY A 287 -25.32 -7.88 -31.75
CA GLY A 287 -25.20 -8.59 -33.03
C GLY A 287 -26.48 -9.32 -33.37
N ASP A 288 -26.64 -9.65 -34.66
CA ASP A 288 -27.84 -10.32 -35.17
C ASP A 288 -27.99 -11.78 -34.69
N ASP A 289 -26.89 -12.39 -34.25
CA ASP A 289 -26.85 -13.77 -33.78
C ASP A 289 -27.40 -13.91 -32.35
N LYS A 290 -28.68 -14.30 -32.26
CA LYS A 290 -29.38 -14.62 -30.99
C LYS A 290 -28.92 -15.93 -30.33
N ILE A 291 -27.86 -16.56 -30.83
CA ILE A 291 -27.45 -17.92 -30.44
C ILE A 291 -26.82 -17.94 -29.03
N ILE A 292 -26.31 -16.80 -28.54
CA ILE A 292 -25.69 -16.69 -27.21
C ILE A 292 -26.44 -15.63 -26.41
N ASN A 293 -26.75 -15.97 -25.14
CA ASN A 293 -27.81 -15.50 -24.23
C ASN A 293 -28.07 -13.98 -24.01
N SER A 294 -27.58 -13.09 -24.86
CA SER A 294 -27.97 -11.66 -24.84
C SER A 294 -27.85 -10.95 -26.19
N GLY A 295 -27.32 -11.60 -27.23
CA GLY A 295 -26.97 -10.92 -28.49
C GLY A 295 -25.83 -9.89 -28.33
N LEU A 296 -25.21 -9.78 -27.15
CA LEU A 296 -24.15 -8.81 -26.88
C LEU A 296 -22.83 -9.26 -27.51
N VAL A 297 -22.32 -8.47 -28.45
CA VAL A 297 -21.01 -8.70 -29.10
C VAL A 297 -19.91 -8.13 -28.20
N CYS A 298 -20.03 -6.85 -27.85
CA CYS A 298 -19.13 -6.17 -26.93
C CYS A 298 -19.80 -4.92 -26.34
N MET A 299 -19.12 -4.29 -25.39
CA MET A 299 -19.50 -2.98 -24.87
C MET A 299 -18.37 -1.98 -25.10
N ILE A 300 -18.75 -0.75 -25.43
CA ILE A 300 -17.84 0.38 -25.53
C ILE A 300 -18.07 1.27 -24.33
N ARG A 301 -16.98 1.69 -23.70
CA ARG A 301 -16.98 2.71 -22.65
C ARG A 301 -16.08 3.85 -23.06
N ALA A 302 -16.58 5.07 -22.95
CA ALA A 302 -15.88 6.26 -23.42
C ALA A 302 -16.26 7.46 -22.56
N GLN A 303 -15.31 8.38 -22.36
CA GLN A 303 -15.62 9.65 -21.70
C GLN A 303 -16.67 10.45 -22.48
N ASP A 304 -17.42 11.29 -21.77
CA ASP A 304 -18.44 12.14 -22.38
C ASP A 304 -17.88 12.92 -23.58
N GLY A 305 -18.54 12.79 -24.72
CA GLY A 305 -18.16 13.43 -25.99
C GLY A 305 -17.00 12.79 -26.74
N ALA A 306 -16.31 11.78 -26.19
CA ALA A 306 -15.24 11.07 -26.89
C ALA A 306 -15.77 10.05 -27.92
N TYR A 307 -17.00 9.56 -27.73
CA TYR A 307 -17.65 8.56 -28.58
C TYR A 307 -19.09 8.96 -28.87
N SER A 308 -19.55 8.69 -30.08
CA SER A 308 -20.96 8.83 -30.48
C SER A 308 -21.56 7.46 -30.78
N ASP A 309 -22.78 7.22 -30.33
CA ASP A 309 -23.48 5.96 -30.56
C ASP A 309 -23.61 5.66 -32.07
N GLY A 310 -23.36 4.41 -32.45
CA GLY A 310 -23.31 3.95 -33.83
C GLY A 310 -22.03 4.27 -34.62
N GLN A 311 -21.08 5.03 -34.06
CA GLN A 311 -19.79 5.32 -34.72
C GLN A 311 -18.93 4.07 -34.93
N ILE A 312 -19.03 3.13 -33.99
CA ILE A 312 -18.42 1.81 -34.06
C ILE A 312 -19.53 0.77 -34.10
N LYS A 313 -19.37 -0.20 -34.99
CA LYS A 313 -20.20 -1.38 -35.15
C LYS A 313 -19.41 -2.62 -34.75
N GLY A 314 -20.13 -3.70 -34.48
CA GLY A 314 -19.51 -4.98 -34.25
C GLY A 314 -20.39 -6.14 -34.66
N GLU A 315 -19.74 -7.21 -35.11
CA GLU A 315 -20.38 -8.44 -35.54
C GLU A 315 -19.59 -9.64 -35.00
N MET A 316 -20.27 -10.77 -34.87
CA MET A 316 -19.64 -12.05 -34.56
C MET A 316 -18.85 -12.51 -35.78
N PHE A 317 -17.58 -12.84 -35.61
CA PHE A 317 -16.72 -13.31 -36.68
C PHE A 317 -16.71 -14.85 -36.71
N PRO A 318 -17.08 -15.51 -37.81
CA PRO A 318 -17.18 -16.97 -37.86
C PRO A 318 -15.83 -17.66 -37.60
N GLU A 319 -15.73 -18.37 -36.47
CA GLU A 319 -14.50 -19.03 -36.00
C GLU A 319 -13.98 -20.09 -36.98
N ALA A 320 -14.90 -20.80 -37.67
CA ALA A 320 -14.57 -21.86 -38.62
C ALA A 320 -13.74 -21.41 -39.84
N SER A 321 -13.62 -20.09 -40.05
CA SER A 321 -12.97 -19.53 -41.24
C SER A 321 -11.44 -19.38 -41.13
N ARG A 322 -10.85 -19.48 -39.93
CA ARG A 322 -9.39 -19.28 -39.75
C ARG A 322 -8.77 -20.21 -38.71
N LYS A 323 -7.53 -20.62 -38.98
CA LYS A 323 -6.64 -21.20 -37.95
C LYS A 323 -5.98 -20.05 -37.21
N TYR A 324 -6.29 -19.91 -35.94
CA TYR A 324 -5.60 -18.96 -35.06
C TYR A 324 -4.34 -19.66 -34.51
N PRO A 325 -3.11 -19.18 -34.80
CA PRO A 325 -1.88 -19.65 -34.16
C PRO A 325 -1.88 -19.26 -32.67
N LEU A 326 -2.65 -20.01 -31.88
CA LEU A 326 -2.60 -20.00 -30.43
C LEU A 326 -1.40 -20.85 -29.97
N SER A 327 -0.77 -20.46 -28.87
CA SER A 327 0.20 -21.34 -28.22
C SER A 327 -0.51 -22.55 -27.59
N CYS A 328 0.25 -23.60 -27.27
CA CYS A 328 -0.31 -24.84 -26.70
C CYS A 328 -0.93 -24.64 -25.30
N ASP A 329 -0.66 -23.51 -24.65
CA ASP A 329 -1.19 -23.12 -23.36
C ASP A 329 -2.27 -22.03 -23.44
N GLU A 330 -2.62 -21.57 -24.65
CA GLU A 330 -3.69 -20.60 -24.91
C GLU A 330 -5.00 -21.31 -25.27
N GLU A 331 -6.11 -20.76 -24.80
CA GLU A 331 -7.47 -21.23 -25.07
C GLU A 331 -8.36 -20.02 -25.37
N ILE A 332 -9.15 -20.04 -26.45
CA ILE A 332 -10.12 -18.97 -26.72
C ILE A 332 -11.28 -19.10 -25.72
N VAL A 333 -11.57 -18.00 -25.02
CA VAL A 333 -12.58 -17.94 -23.94
C VAL A 333 -13.64 -16.86 -24.16
N SER A 334 -13.72 -16.34 -25.39
CA SER A 334 -14.80 -15.47 -25.86
C SER A 334 -15.17 -15.87 -27.29
N ASN A 335 -16.24 -15.29 -27.81
CA ASN A 335 -16.44 -15.27 -29.24
C ASN A 335 -15.34 -14.46 -29.93
N VAL A 336 -15.01 -14.83 -31.17
CA VAL A 336 -14.24 -13.96 -32.06
C VAL A 336 -15.20 -12.91 -32.60
N ILE A 337 -14.84 -11.64 -32.44
CA ILE A 337 -15.67 -10.52 -32.87
C ILE A 337 -14.90 -9.66 -33.87
N ARG A 338 -15.63 -8.98 -34.73
CA ARG A 338 -15.10 -7.92 -35.60
C ARG A 338 -15.70 -6.60 -35.15
N VAL A 339 -14.86 -5.62 -34.89
CA VAL A 339 -15.24 -4.27 -34.45
C VAL A 339 -14.73 -3.29 -35.48
N TYR A 340 -15.62 -2.52 -36.10
CA TYR A 340 -15.29 -1.68 -37.25
C TYR A 340 -16.09 -0.39 -37.27
N CYS A 341 -15.65 0.60 -38.05
CA CYS A 341 -16.39 1.84 -38.31
C CYS A 341 -16.89 1.87 -39.76
N ASP A 342 -17.94 2.64 -40.02
CA ASP A 342 -18.39 2.90 -41.39
C ASP A 342 -17.39 3.86 -42.08
N GLY A 343 -16.51 3.31 -42.92
CA GLY A 343 -15.54 4.07 -43.69
C GLY A 343 -14.20 3.35 -43.83
N ASP A 344 -13.39 3.79 -44.79
CA ASP A 344 -12.06 3.20 -45.04
C ASP A 344 -10.98 3.73 -44.07
N GLU A 345 -11.23 4.90 -43.47
CA GLU A 345 -10.33 5.59 -42.56
C GLU A 345 -10.55 5.17 -41.09
N PRO A 346 -9.47 5.02 -40.30
CA PRO A 346 -9.59 4.74 -38.87
C PRO A 346 -10.26 5.92 -38.14
N VAL A 347 -11.21 5.60 -37.28
CA VAL A 347 -11.72 6.55 -36.29
C VAL A 347 -10.68 6.71 -35.19
N LYS A 348 -10.15 7.92 -35.04
CA LYS A 348 -9.23 8.29 -33.96
C LYS A 348 -9.97 9.00 -32.85
N PHE A 349 -9.66 8.64 -31.61
CA PHE A 349 -10.28 9.22 -30.44
C PHE A 349 -9.32 10.21 -29.77
N SER A 350 -9.86 11.34 -29.30
CA SER A 350 -9.08 12.32 -28.54
C SER A 350 -8.64 11.79 -27.18
N LYS A 351 -9.38 10.81 -26.65
CA LYS A 351 -9.07 10.03 -25.45
C LYS A 351 -9.41 8.57 -25.74
N PRO A 352 -8.64 7.61 -25.22
CA PRO A 352 -8.88 6.19 -25.50
C PRO A 352 -10.29 5.78 -25.06
N ILE A 353 -10.89 4.88 -25.82
CA ILE A 353 -12.12 4.17 -25.45
C ILE A 353 -11.77 2.79 -24.92
N ALA A 354 -12.58 2.25 -24.01
CA ALA A 354 -12.48 0.87 -23.57
C ALA A 354 -13.45 -0.01 -24.35
N ILE A 355 -12.96 -1.10 -24.93
CA ILE A 355 -13.79 -2.14 -25.55
C ILE A 355 -13.75 -3.37 -24.64
N ALA A 356 -14.92 -3.75 -24.15
CA ALA A 356 -15.11 -4.88 -23.23
C ALA A 356 -15.81 -6.04 -23.93
N ILE A 357 -15.16 -7.20 -23.96
CA ILE A 357 -15.63 -8.42 -24.63
C ILE A 357 -16.12 -9.42 -23.57
N PRO A 358 -17.37 -9.93 -23.68
CA PRO A 358 -17.90 -10.90 -22.73
C PRO A 358 -17.13 -12.22 -22.81
N LEU A 359 -16.86 -12.80 -21.64
CA LEU A 359 -16.18 -14.08 -21.49
C LEU A 359 -17.19 -15.22 -21.38
N SER A 360 -16.86 -16.36 -21.98
CA SER A 360 -17.61 -17.61 -21.87
C SER A 360 -17.34 -18.34 -20.55
N LEU A 361 -16.49 -17.80 -19.68
CA LEU A 361 -16.11 -18.39 -18.39
C LEU A 361 -16.77 -17.65 -17.22
N PRO A 362 -17.56 -18.32 -16.36
CA PRO A 362 -18.26 -17.67 -15.26
C PRO A 362 -17.37 -17.35 -14.06
N ARG A 363 -16.15 -17.88 -13.99
CA ARG A 363 -15.26 -17.76 -12.82
C ARG A 363 -13.85 -17.34 -13.21
N ALA A 364 -13.21 -16.58 -12.33
CA ALA A 364 -11.78 -16.29 -12.41
C ALA A 364 -10.96 -17.57 -12.29
N LEU A 365 -9.88 -17.64 -13.06
CA LEU A 365 -8.92 -18.73 -13.02
C LEU A 365 -7.62 -18.19 -12.41
N PRO A 366 -7.31 -18.44 -11.13
CA PRO A 366 -6.21 -17.75 -10.44
C PRO A 366 -4.83 -17.89 -11.11
N ALA A 367 -4.57 -19.04 -11.74
CA ALA A 367 -3.31 -19.32 -12.44
C ALA A 367 -3.27 -18.80 -13.89
N ARG A 368 -4.37 -18.24 -14.39
CA ARG A 368 -4.50 -17.79 -15.78
C ARG A 368 -4.90 -16.33 -15.86
N GLU A 369 -4.46 -15.68 -16.92
CA GLU A 369 -4.84 -14.32 -17.27
C GLU A 369 -5.65 -14.32 -18.57
N PHE A 370 -6.48 -13.29 -18.74
CA PHE A 370 -7.18 -13.04 -20.00
C PHE A 370 -6.43 -11.99 -20.81
N VAL A 371 -6.33 -12.24 -22.12
CA VAL A 371 -5.64 -11.35 -23.05
C VAL A 371 -6.48 -11.18 -24.29
N ILE A 372 -6.80 -9.93 -24.63
CA ILE A 372 -7.39 -9.59 -25.91
C ILE A 372 -6.30 -9.62 -26.97
N LYS A 373 -6.49 -10.45 -28.00
CA LYS A 373 -5.62 -10.51 -29.18
C LYS A 373 -6.27 -9.82 -30.36
N VAL A 374 -5.48 -9.03 -31.09
CA VAL A 374 -5.87 -8.46 -32.37
C VAL A 374 -5.37 -9.37 -33.50
N LEU A 375 -6.30 -9.95 -34.25
CA LEU A 375 -6.08 -11.06 -35.19
C LEU A 375 -5.89 -10.64 -36.65
N ASN A 376 -6.13 -9.37 -36.95
CA ASN A 376 -5.92 -8.78 -38.29
C ASN A 376 -4.48 -8.26 -38.47
N THR A 377 -3.64 -8.26 -37.43
CA THR A 377 -2.21 -7.91 -37.51
C THR A 377 -1.34 -9.16 -37.67
N SER A 378 -0.18 -9.04 -38.30
CA SER A 378 0.82 -10.12 -38.36
C SER A 378 2.18 -9.57 -37.90
N PRO A 379 2.72 -9.99 -36.76
CA PRO A 379 2.17 -10.95 -35.80
C PRO A 379 0.92 -10.42 -35.07
N TYR A 380 0.17 -11.31 -34.42
CA TYR A 380 -0.94 -10.90 -33.55
C TYR A 380 -0.42 -10.03 -32.41
N LYS A 381 -1.20 -9.00 -32.07
CA LYS A 381 -0.89 -8.07 -30.99
C LYS A 381 -1.70 -8.43 -29.76
N ASP A 382 -1.02 -8.68 -28.64
CA ASP A 382 -1.64 -8.77 -27.33
C ASP A 382 -1.91 -7.37 -26.80
N LEU A 383 -3.09 -7.15 -26.21
CA LEU A 383 -3.45 -5.89 -25.57
C LEU A 383 -3.37 -6.00 -24.05
N LEU A 384 -3.06 -4.88 -23.40
CA LEU A 384 -3.18 -4.76 -21.95
C LEU A 384 -4.66 -4.90 -21.58
N THR A 385 -4.98 -6.01 -20.93
CA THR A 385 -6.35 -6.45 -20.72
C THR A 385 -6.67 -6.43 -19.22
N ARG A 386 -7.84 -5.92 -18.83
CA ARG A 386 -8.34 -6.05 -17.45
C ARG A 386 -9.55 -6.99 -17.43
N ASP A 387 -9.67 -7.72 -16.32
CA ASP A 387 -10.77 -8.63 -16.05
C ASP A 387 -11.78 -7.91 -15.14
N ILE A 388 -12.96 -7.61 -15.67
CA ILE A 388 -13.94 -6.71 -15.03
C ILE A 388 -15.31 -7.38 -14.99
N ILE A 389 -16.05 -7.11 -13.91
CA ILE A 389 -17.48 -7.42 -13.78
C ILE A 389 -18.21 -6.08 -13.64
N TYR A 390 -19.09 -5.78 -14.57
CA TYR A 390 -19.86 -4.54 -14.51
C TYR A 390 -21.09 -4.70 -13.60
N PRO A 391 -21.48 -3.67 -12.83
CA PRO A 391 -22.62 -3.75 -11.92
C PRO A 391 -23.94 -4.15 -12.59
N GLU A 392 -24.14 -3.78 -13.85
CA GLU A 392 -25.31 -4.11 -14.66
C GLU A 392 -25.30 -5.56 -15.17
N TYR A 393 -24.14 -6.22 -15.15
CA TYR A 393 -23.87 -7.54 -15.71
C TYR A 393 -23.13 -8.42 -14.70
N LYS A 394 -23.66 -8.55 -13.48
CA LYS A 394 -22.98 -9.25 -12.36
C LYS A 394 -22.63 -10.72 -12.65
N GLU A 395 -23.33 -11.34 -13.58
CA GLU A 395 -23.15 -12.75 -13.97
C GLU A 395 -22.17 -12.93 -15.14
N ILE A 396 -21.78 -11.85 -15.82
CA ILE A 396 -20.92 -11.88 -17.00
C ILE A 396 -19.61 -11.19 -16.67
N ARG A 397 -18.51 -11.88 -16.96
CA ARG A 397 -17.16 -11.31 -16.86
C ARG A 397 -16.76 -10.75 -18.21
N PHE A 398 -16.01 -9.67 -18.21
CA PHE A 398 -15.53 -9.01 -19.41
C PHE A 398 -14.01 -8.90 -19.37
N ALA A 399 -13.38 -9.16 -20.51
CA ALA A 399 -12.03 -8.69 -20.76
C ALA A 399 -12.14 -7.32 -21.43
N ASP A 400 -11.51 -6.29 -20.86
CA ASP A 400 -11.50 -4.94 -21.42
C ASP A 400 -10.09 -4.50 -21.84
N ALA A 401 -9.99 -3.69 -22.89
CA ALA A 401 -8.74 -3.04 -23.29
C ALA A 401 -9.02 -1.63 -23.84
N LEU A 402 -8.01 -0.77 -23.77
CA LEU A 402 -8.07 0.61 -24.26
C LEU A 402 -7.61 0.71 -25.72
N PHE A 403 -8.31 1.55 -26.49
CA PHE A 403 -8.06 1.79 -27.91
C PHE A 403 -8.07 3.30 -28.20
N ASP A 404 -6.99 3.79 -28.80
CA ASP A 404 -6.88 5.18 -29.27
C ASP A 404 -7.47 5.37 -30.68
N GLU A 405 -7.54 4.28 -31.45
CA GLU A 405 -8.15 4.26 -32.78
C GLU A 405 -8.83 2.91 -33.07
N VAL A 406 -9.90 2.96 -33.87
CA VAL A 406 -10.63 1.78 -34.36
C VAL A 406 -10.79 1.91 -35.87
N ARG A 407 -10.47 0.85 -36.61
CA ARG A 407 -10.65 0.77 -38.06
C ARG A 407 -11.53 -0.41 -38.42
N ASP A 408 -10.91 -1.58 -38.47
CA ASP A 408 -11.54 -2.87 -38.68
C ASP A 408 -10.70 -3.89 -37.92
N LEU A 409 -11.07 -4.15 -36.68
CA LEU A 409 -10.35 -4.98 -35.73
C LEU A 409 -11.03 -6.34 -35.61
N THR A 410 -10.29 -7.43 -35.79
CA THR A 410 -10.76 -8.76 -35.40
C THR A 410 -10.17 -9.09 -34.04
N LEU A 411 -11.01 -9.27 -33.04
CA LEU A 411 -10.62 -9.45 -31.64
C LEU A 411 -11.09 -10.80 -31.12
N CYS A 412 -10.28 -11.43 -30.28
CA CYS A 412 -10.73 -12.52 -29.42
C CYS A 412 -10.07 -12.40 -28.05
N VAL A 413 -10.69 -12.99 -27.04
CA VAL A 413 -10.09 -13.15 -25.72
C VAL A 413 -9.53 -14.56 -25.61
N VAL A 414 -8.26 -14.65 -25.26
CA VAL A 414 -7.65 -15.91 -24.89
C VAL A 414 -7.39 -15.95 -23.39
N SER A 415 -7.50 -17.13 -22.81
CA SER A 415 -6.96 -17.43 -21.49
C SER A 415 -5.61 -18.12 -21.66
N ARG A 416 -4.60 -17.70 -20.89
CA ARG A 416 -3.26 -18.32 -20.85
C ARG A 416 -2.70 -18.32 -19.43
N PHE A 417 -1.61 -19.04 -19.18
CA PHE A 417 -0.96 -18.95 -17.86
C PHE A 417 -0.43 -17.54 -17.63
N LYS A 418 -0.64 -17.03 -16.41
CA LYS A 418 -0.20 -15.69 -16.03
C LYS A 418 1.30 -15.54 -16.31
N LYS A 419 1.66 -14.49 -17.04
CA LYS A 419 3.03 -14.25 -17.48
C LYS A 419 3.58 -13.03 -16.77
N GLU A 420 4.39 -13.27 -15.75
CA GLU A 420 5.09 -12.21 -15.05
C GLU A 420 6.36 -11.88 -15.83
N LYS A 421 6.61 -10.60 -16.10
CA LYS A 421 7.75 -10.14 -16.88
C LYS A 421 8.56 -9.16 -16.03
N GLU A 422 9.87 -9.29 -16.09
CA GLU A 422 10.80 -8.38 -15.44
C GLU A 422 12.02 -8.18 -16.34
N THR A 423 12.53 -6.94 -16.41
CA THR A 423 13.75 -6.64 -17.17
C THR A 423 14.94 -6.67 -16.24
N PHE A 424 15.79 -7.68 -16.39
CA PHE A 424 17.00 -7.83 -15.60
C PHE A 424 18.20 -7.24 -16.31
N ASN A 425 19.06 -6.53 -15.58
CA ASN A 425 20.32 -5.99 -16.08
C ASN A 425 21.52 -6.72 -15.43
N ASN A 426 22.73 -6.19 -15.63
CA ASN A 426 23.95 -6.75 -15.06
C ASN A 426 24.00 -6.74 -13.52
N LYS A 427 23.09 -6.04 -12.83
CA LYS A 427 22.95 -6.07 -11.36
C LYS A 427 22.21 -7.32 -10.87
N GLY A 428 21.65 -8.13 -11.76
CA GLY A 428 20.82 -9.27 -11.39
C GLY A 428 19.46 -8.83 -10.83
N GLY A 429 18.80 -9.71 -10.07
CA GLY A 429 17.52 -9.42 -9.42
C GLY A 429 16.76 -10.69 -9.04
N LYS A 430 15.54 -10.51 -8.52
CA LYS A 430 14.63 -11.60 -8.18
C LYS A 430 13.22 -11.27 -8.67
N LEU A 431 12.60 -12.17 -9.43
CA LEU A 431 11.19 -12.14 -9.79
C LEU A 431 10.46 -13.23 -9.00
N VAL A 432 9.52 -12.84 -8.14
CA VAL A 432 8.73 -13.75 -7.30
C VAL A 432 7.37 -13.94 -7.95
N SER A 433 6.87 -15.18 -7.96
CA SER A 433 5.56 -15.42 -8.55
C SER A 433 4.41 -14.92 -7.69
N THR A 434 3.45 -14.28 -8.36
CA THR A 434 2.17 -13.84 -7.80
C THR A 434 1.17 -14.99 -7.66
N ILE A 435 1.40 -16.14 -8.31
CA ILE A 435 0.55 -17.34 -8.15
C ILE A 435 1.03 -18.19 -6.96
N ASP A 436 2.34 -18.37 -6.81
CA ASP A 436 2.95 -19.10 -5.69
C ASP A 436 4.25 -18.40 -5.28
N SER A 437 4.20 -17.69 -4.14
CA SER A 437 5.31 -16.87 -3.64
C SER A 437 6.56 -17.68 -3.27
N ARG A 438 6.44 -19.01 -3.15
CA ARG A 438 7.58 -19.92 -2.94
C ARG A 438 8.39 -20.11 -4.22
N VAL A 439 7.81 -19.84 -5.38
CA VAL A 439 8.49 -19.93 -6.66
C VAL A 439 9.03 -18.56 -7.05
N SER A 440 10.33 -18.50 -7.29
CA SER A 440 10.99 -17.27 -7.72
C SER A 440 12.14 -17.56 -8.68
N LEU A 441 12.34 -16.67 -9.64
CA LEU A 441 13.49 -16.63 -10.53
C LEU A 441 14.51 -15.64 -9.99
N THR A 442 15.69 -16.12 -9.59
CA THR A 442 16.80 -15.26 -9.15
C THR A 442 17.89 -15.22 -10.20
N ILE A 443 18.23 -14.03 -10.68
CA ILE A 443 19.32 -13.79 -11.62
C ILE A 443 20.51 -13.23 -10.85
N PRO A 444 21.65 -13.93 -10.80
CA PRO A 444 22.85 -13.43 -10.13
C PRO A 444 23.43 -12.19 -10.81
N LYS A 445 24.18 -11.39 -10.03
CA LYS A 445 24.96 -10.25 -10.55
C LYS A 445 25.90 -10.72 -11.65
N ARG A 446 26.03 -9.91 -12.71
CA ARG A 446 26.90 -10.12 -13.89
C ARG A 446 26.57 -11.35 -14.75
N SER A 447 25.46 -12.06 -14.49
CA SER A 447 25.00 -13.17 -15.36
C SER A 447 24.46 -12.69 -16.71
N LEU A 448 23.93 -11.47 -16.76
CA LEU A 448 23.44 -10.84 -17.98
C LEU A 448 24.37 -9.69 -18.39
N ARG A 449 24.78 -9.67 -19.66
CA ARG A 449 25.58 -8.58 -20.24
C ARG A 449 24.72 -7.38 -20.66
N LEU A 450 23.47 -7.65 -21.05
CA LEU A 450 22.52 -6.66 -21.54
C LEU A 450 21.22 -6.76 -20.73
N ALA A 451 20.46 -5.67 -20.69
CA ALA A 451 19.11 -5.68 -20.14
C ALA A 451 18.26 -6.68 -20.93
N THR A 452 17.71 -7.68 -20.24
CA THR A 452 16.98 -8.80 -20.85
C THR A 452 15.63 -8.95 -20.15
N GLU A 453 14.54 -8.90 -20.90
CA GLU A 453 13.20 -9.24 -20.40
C GLU A 453 13.12 -10.76 -20.24
N LEU A 454 12.91 -11.21 -19.01
CA LEU A 454 12.60 -12.61 -18.70
C LEU A 454 11.17 -12.71 -18.23
N SER A 455 10.56 -13.87 -18.48
CA SER A 455 9.20 -14.13 -18.02
C SER A 455 9.10 -15.40 -17.20
N LEU A 456 8.36 -15.34 -16.10
CA LEU A 456 7.99 -16.46 -15.26
C LEU A 456 6.53 -16.83 -15.51
N GLN A 457 6.28 -18.11 -15.78
CA GLN A 457 4.93 -18.66 -15.95
C GLN A 457 4.82 -19.93 -15.11
N LEU A 458 3.77 -20.02 -14.28
CA LEU A 458 3.50 -21.19 -13.47
C LEU A 458 2.28 -21.96 -13.99
N LYS A 459 2.51 -23.23 -14.29
CA LYS A 459 1.45 -24.19 -14.61
C LYS A 459 1.21 -25.05 -13.38
N GLY A 460 0.09 -24.81 -12.69
CA GLY A 460 -0.35 -25.66 -11.59
C GLY A 460 -0.57 -27.09 -12.09
N LEU A 461 -0.02 -28.07 -11.37
CA LEU A 461 -0.38 -29.47 -11.53
C LEU A 461 -1.72 -29.65 -10.82
N ASN A 462 -2.84 -29.51 -11.52
CA ASN A 462 -4.14 -29.82 -10.92
C ASN A 462 -4.21 -31.35 -10.69
N ASP A 463 -4.07 -31.75 -9.42
CA ASP A 463 -3.93 -33.13 -8.93
C ASP A 463 -5.03 -34.10 -9.41
N PHE A 464 -6.22 -33.62 -9.79
CA PHE A 464 -7.32 -34.52 -10.16
C PHE A 464 -7.12 -35.28 -11.49
N ARG A 465 -6.52 -34.66 -12.52
CA ARG A 465 -6.30 -35.37 -13.81
C ARG A 465 -5.09 -36.30 -13.75
N HIS A 466 -4.06 -35.96 -12.98
CA HIS A 466 -2.90 -36.85 -12.80
C HIS A 466 -3.26 -38.12 -12.05
N TYR A 467 -4.10 -38.05 -11.00
CA TYR A 467 -4.54 -39.26 -10.30
C TYR A 467 -5.41 -40.19 -11.16
N GLN A 468 -6.29 -39.67 -12.02
CA GLN A 468 -7.08 -40.52 -12.93
C GLN A 468 -6.22 -41.15 -14.03
N ILE A 469 -5.24 -40.41 -14.58
CA ILE A 469 -4.33 -40.94 -15.59
C ILE A 469 -3.39 -42.00 -14.98
N ASP A 470 -2.88 -41.82 -13.77
CA ASP A 470 -2.04 -42.83 -13.11
C ASP A 470 -2.83 -44.08 -12.71
N SER A 471 -4.12 -43.94 -12.38
CA SER A 471 -4.97 -45.10 -12.07
C SER A 471 -5.32 -45.94 -13.31
N THR A 472 -5.40 -45.32 -14.50
CA THR A 472 -5.63 -46.01 -15.77
C THR A 472 -4.33 -46.48 -16.44
N ASN A 473 -3.22 -45.75 -16.30
CA ASN A 473 -1.91 -46.11 -16.88
C ASN A 473 -1.04 -47.02 -16.01
N LYS A 474 -1.44 -47.39 -14.78
CA LYS A 474 -0.84 -48.55 -14.10
C LYS A 474 -1.01 -49.88 -14.85
N ARG A 475 -1.76 -49.90 -15.96
CA ARG A 475 -1.81 -51.04 -16.92
C ARG A 475 -1.05 -50.83 -18.24
N SER A 476 -0.44 -49.67 -18.50
CA SER A 476 0.38 -49.49 -19.70
C SER A 476 1.55 -48.52 -19.49
N SER A 477 2.70 -49.13 -19.20
CA SER A 477 3.99 -48.80 -19.80
C SER A 477 4.53 -47.38 -19.65
N ILE A 478 5.53 -47.29 -18.77
CA ILE A 478 6.71 -46.43 -18.81
C ILE A 478 7.15 -46.19 -20.27
N ASN A 479 7.08 -44.93 -20.73
CA ASN A 479 7.95 -44.34 -21.76
C ASN A 479 7.78 -42.81 -21.80
N THR A 480 8.72 -42.12 -21.14
CA THR A 480 9.49 -40.92 -21.55
C THR A 480 8.86 -39.86 -22.47
N LEU A 481 8.96 -38.57 -22.07
CA LEU A 481 9.60 -37.49 -22.87
C LEU A 481 9.72 -36.17 -22.08
N LEU A 482 10.96 -35.86 -21.69
CA LEU A 482 11.46 -34.51 -21.41
C LEU A 482 12.15 -34.02 -22.69
N THR A 483 11.74 -32.87 -23.19
CA THR A 483 12.42 -32.17 -24.28
C THR A 483 12.93 -30.84 -23.75
N TYR A 484 14.22 -30.56 -23.98
CA TYR A 484 14.93 -29.33 -23.60
C TYR A 484 14.50 -28.13 -24.44
#